data_AF-A0A1E5Q948-F1
#
_entry.id   AF-A0A1E5Q948-F1
#
_cell.length_a   1.000
_cell.length_b   1.000
_cell.length_c   1.000
_cell.angle_alpha   90.00
_cell.angle_beta   90.00
_cell.angle_gamma   90.00
#
_symmetry.space_group_name_H-M   'P 1'
#
loop_
_entity.id
_entity.type
_entity.pdbx_description
1 polymer ?
#
loop_
_entity_poly.entity_id
_entity_poly.type
_entity_poly.pdbx_seq_one_letter_code
_entity_poly.pdbx_strand_id
1 'polypeptide(L)'
;MSTCTGPYVRVPFSHADLKPAENLVASIRGVGAPLLIREMPTGDGVADNFALHVDIEDPSIPNCIWDVRAAKFQGPKKMFGRRHVYEIAVRKRNEQNTVVWEGYRFTDKFEMLADYFCADFANLLSGVTLKTWLPATTAQEQRIQLCTGL
;
A
#
# COMPACT_ATOMS: atom_id res chain seq x y z
N MET A 1 16.56 -4.41 -24.88
CA MET A 1 16.10 -3.80 -23.62
C MET A 1 14.60 -3.59 -23.74
N SER A 2 13.78 -4.28 -22.95
CA SER A 2 12.33 -4.13 -22.99
C SER A 2 11.93 -2.96 -22.11
N THR A 3 11.69 -1.80 -22.71
CA THR A 3 11.15 -0.63 -22.01
C THR A 3 9.70 -0.95 -21.60
N CYS A 4 9.39 -0.98 -20.30
CA CYS A 4 8.00 -0.92 -19.82
C CYS A 4 7.46 0.50 -20.08
N THR A 5 7.23 0.85 -21.35
CA THR A 5 6.66 2.12 -21.79
C THR A 5 5.18 1.94 -22.09
N GLY A 6 4.32 2.45 -21.21
CA GLY A 6 2.86 2.42 -21.30
C GLY A 6 2.22 2.85 -19.98
N PRO A 7 0.92 3.20 -19.96
CA PRO A 7 0.26 3.68 -18.74
C PRO A 7 0.15 2.56 -17.70
N TYR A 8 0.51 2.87 -16.45
CA TYR A 8 0.14 2.05 -15.29
C TYR A 8 -1.30 2.36 -14.95
N VAL A 9 -2.18 1.41 -15.23
CA VAL A 9 -3.61 1.57 -14.99
C VAL A 9 -3.93 0.96 -13.63
N ARG A 10 -4.63 1.72 -12.78
CA ARG A 10 -5.18 1.18 -11.55
C ARG A 10 -6.23 0.14 -11.91
N VAL A 11 -6.12 -1.05 -11.35
CA VAL A 11 -7.02 -2.18 -11.60
C VAL A 11 -7.61 -2.67 -10.28
N PRO A 12 -8.81 -3.27 -10.29
CA PRO A 12 -9.39 -3.79 -9.07
C PRO A 12 -8.57 -4.95 -8.50
N PHE A 13 -8.65 -5.13 -7.19
CA PHE A 13 -8.18 -6.33 -6.54
C PHE A 13 -8.98 -7.55 -7.02
N SER A 14 -8.30 -8.67 -7.16
CA SER A 14 -8.87 -9.96 -7.52
C SER A 14 -9.07 -10.82 -6.29
N HIS A 15 -9.82 -11.92 -6.40
CA HIS A 15 -10.06 -12.85 -5.28
C HIS A 15 -8.76 -13.34 -4.62
N ALA A 16 -7.70 -13.55 -5.40
CA ALA A 16 -6.38 -13.95 -4.88
C ALA A 16 -5.72 -12.89 -3.97
N ASP A 17 -6.15 -11.63 -4.04
CA ASP A 17 -5.60 -10.53 -3.25
C ASP A 17 -6.29 -10.38 -1.88
N LEU A 18 -7.40 -11.10 -1.65
CA LEU A 18 -8.18 -11.00 -0.42
C LEU A 18 -7.39 -11.47 0.80
N LYS A 19 -6.79 -12.66 0.71
CA LYS A 19 -6.07 -13.23 1.84
C LYS A 19 -4.87 -12.35 2.25
N PRO A 20 -4.05 -11.85 1.33
CA PRO A 20 -3.05 -10.83 1.65
C PRO A 20 -3.62 -9.55 2.28
N ALA A 21 -4.76 -9.04 1.79
CA ALA A 21 -5.41 -7.86 2.38
C ALA A 21 -5.84 -8.12 3.84
N GLU A 22 -6.46 -9.28 4.09
CA GLU A 22 -6.88 -9.69 5.43
C GLU A 22 -5.68 -9.82 6.36
N ASN A 23 -4.60 -10.45 5.88
CA ASN A 23 -3.37 -10.60 6.65
C ASN A 23 -2.76 -9.24 6.99
N LEU A 24 -2.74 -8.29 6.04
CA LEU A 24 -2.27 -6.92 6.29
C LEU A 24 -3.10 -6.23 7.38
N VAL A 25 -4.43 -6.30 7.31
CA VAL A 25 -5.32 -5.73 8.33
C VAL A 25 -5.14 -6.41 9.69
N ALA A 26 -5.03 -7.74 9.71
CA ALA A 26 -4.81 -8.51 10.93
C ALA A 26 -3.46 -8.15 11.58
N SER A 27 -2.41 -8.00 10.77
CA SER A 27 -1.09 -7.55 11.20
C SER A 27 -1.15 -6.15 11.82
N ILE A 28 -1.87 -5.22 11.20
CA ILE A 28 -2.06 -3.87 11.77
C ILE A 28 -2.77 -3.94 13.13
N ARG A 29 -3.84 -4.74 13.26
CA ARG A 29 -4.53 -4.95 14.54
C ARG A 29 -3.59 -5.52 15.61
N GLY A 30 -2.64 -6.37 15.23
CA GLY A 30 -1.63 -6.93 16.13
C GLY A 30 -0.72 -5.89 16.78
N VAL A 31 -0.60 -4.68 16.20
CA VAL A 31 0.19 -3.57 16.78
C VAL A 31 -0.53 -2.89 17.97
N GLY A 32 -1.81 -3.23 18.21
CA GLY A 32 -2.55 -2.79 19.40
C GLY A 32 -3.15 -1.38 19.32
N ALA A 33 -3.08 -0.72 18.17
CA ALA A 33 -3.71 0.57 17.94
C ALA A 33 -5.18 0.41 17.52
N PRO A 34 -6.10 1.30 17.98
CA PRO A 34 -7.47 1.34 17.46
C PRO A 34 -7.47 1.51 15.95
N LEU A 35 -8.28 0.70 15.27
CA LEU A 35 -8.30 0.57 13.82
C LEU A 35 -9.74 0.67 13.29
N LEU A 36 -9.92 1.49 12.26
CA LEU A 36 -11.14 1.62 11.48
C LEU A 36 -10.87 1.20 10.03
N ILE A 37 -11.57 0.17 9.57
CA ILE A 37 -11.52 -0.27 8.17
C ILE A 37 -12.55 0.55 7.40
N ARG A 38 -12.09 1.45 6.51
CA ARG A 38 -12.97 2.23 5.64
C ARG A 38 -13.37 1.45 4.40
N GLU A 39 -12.39 0.79 3.79
CA GLU A 39 -12.56 0.02 2.56
C GLU A 39 -11.76 -1.27 2.67
N MET A 40 -12.39 -2.39 2.30
CA MET A 40 -11.77 -3.70 2.22
C MET A 40 -12.05 -4.26 0.82
N PRO A 41 -11.05 -4.76 0.09
CA PRO A 41 -11.32 -5.35 -1.21
C PRO A 41 -12.24 -6.57 -1.08
N THR A 42 -13.19 -6.73 -2.01
CA THR A 42 -14.13 -7.87 -2.04
C THR A 42 -13.67 -9.01 -2.95
N GLY A 43 -12.71 -8.74 -3.83
CA GLY A 43 -12.12 -9.71 -4.74
C GLY A 43 -12.94 -9.98 -6.02
N ASP A 44 -14.13 -9.39 -6.13
CA ASP A 44 -15.10 -9.65 -7.22
C ASP A 44 -14.83 -8.82 -8.49
N GLY A 45 -13.71 -8.09 -8.55
CA GLY A 45 -13.34 -7.30 -9.74
C GLY A 45 -14.31 -6.17 -10.11
N VAL A 46 -15.25 -5.80 -9.24
CA VAL A 46 -16.19 -4.68 -9.43
C VAL A 46 -15.50 -3.31 -9.26
N ALA A 47 -16.13 -2.27 -9.83
CA ALA A 47 -15.59 -0.92 -9.95
C ALA A 47 -15.30 -0.18 -8.62
N ASP A 48 -15.66 -0.75 -7.47
CA ASP A 48 -15.37 -0.15 -6.15
C ASP A 48 -14.24 -0.89 -5.41
N ASN A 49 -13.69 -1.95 -6.01
CA ASN A 49 -12.69 -2.82 -5.40
C ASN A 49 -11.25 -2.38 -5.71
N PHE A 50 -11.01 -1.07 -5.71
CA PHE A 50 -9.72 -0.48 -6.11
C PHE A 50 -8.77 -0.22 -4.95
N ALA A 51 -9.23 -0.36 -3.71
CA ALA A 51 -8.47 0.01 -2.53
C ALA A 51 -8.70 -0.92 -1.34
N LEU A 52 -7.64 -1.05 -0.55
CA LEU A 52 -7.74 -1.24 0.89
C LEU A 52 -7.53 0.13 1.54
N HIS A 53 -8.37 0.53 2.49
CA HIS A 53 -8.21 1.78 3.23
C HIS A 53 -8.50 1.57 4.70
N VAL A 54 -7.50 1.84 5.53
CA VAL A 54 -7.54 1.65 6.97
C VAL A 54 -7.08 2.94 7.64
N ASP A 55 -7.83 3.40 8.62
CA ASP A 55 -7.39 4.44 9.56
C ASP A 55 -6.95 3.78 10.86
N ILE A 56 -5.86 4.28 11.43
CA ILE A 56 -5.27 3.80 12.68
C ILE A 56 -5.05 5.02 13.57
N GLU A 57 -5.55 4.99 14.79
CA GLU A 57 -5.29 6.06 15.76
C GLU A 57 -3.83 6.00 16.23
N ASP A 58 -3.15 7.14 16.23
CA ASP A 58 -1.80 7.23 16.81
C ASP A 58 -1.91 7.07 18.33
N PRO A 59 -1.30 6.04 18.93
CA PRO A 59 -1.44 5.78 20.36
C PRO A 59 -0.73 6.84 21.23
N SER A 60 0.17 7.63 20.63
CA SER A 60 0.98 8.62 21.35
C SER A 60 0.46 10.05 21.21
N ILE A 61 -0.38 10.33 20.21
CA ILE A 61 -0.88 11.67 19.89
C ILE A 61 -2.40 11.61 19.69
N PRO A 62 -3.20 12.16 20.61
CA PRO A 62 -4.66 12.19 20.47
C PRO A 62 -5.11 12.80 19.15
N ASN A 63 -6.16 12.25 18.53
CA ASN A 63 -6.74 12.72 17.26
C ASN A 63 -5.78 12.76 16.06
N CYS A 64 -4.59 12.15 16.17
CA CYS A 64 -3.70 11.93 15.04
C CYS A 64 -4.00 10.56 14.42
N ILE A 65 -4.10 10.53 13.10
CA ILE A 65 -4.50 9.32 12.36
C ILE A 65 -3.40 8.94 11.37
N TRP A 66 -3.04 7.66 11.38
CA TRP A 66 -2.31 7.03 10.30
C TRP A 66 -3.30 6.43 9.30
N ASP A 67 -3.32 6.95 8.06
CA ASP A 67 -4.06 6.35 6.97
C ASP A 67 -3.15 5.36 6.22
N VAL A 68 -3.67 4.18 5.92
CA VAL A 68 -2.98 3.14 5.15
C VAL A 68 -3.86 2.79 3.96
N ARG A 69 -3.32 2.97 2.76
CA ARG A 69 -4.04 2.74 1.50
C ARG A 69 -3.25 1.78 0.62
N ALA A 70 -3.85 0.67 0.21
CA ALA A 70 -3.27 -0.21 -0.78
C ALA A 70 -3.95 -0.04 -2.14
N ALA A 71 -3.19 -0.07 -3.23
CA ALA A 71 -3.70 -0.02 -4.59
C ALA A 71 -2.98 -1.05 -5.48
N LYS A 72 -3.69 -1.55 -6.50
CA LYS A 72 -3.16 -2.46 -7.50
C LYS A 72 -3.10 -1.76 -8.85
N PHE A 73 -1.97 -1.92 -9.52
CA PHE A 73 -1.71 -1.40 -10.85
C PHE A 73 -1.34 -2.53 -11.79
N GLN A 74 -1.70 -2.35 -13.06
CA GLN A 74 -1.29 -3.25 -14.13
C GLN A 74 -0.36 -2.49 -15.07
N GLY A 75 0.85 -3.02 -15.25
CA GLY A 75 1.83 -2.48 -16.19
C GLY A 75 1.52 -2.87 -17.64
N PRO A 76 2.28 -2.32 -18.61
CA PRO A 76 2.15 -2.66 -20.02
C PRO A 76 2.39 -4.16 -20.28
N LYS A 77 1.74 -4.70 -21.31
CA LYS A 77 1.85 -6.12 -21.70
C LYS A 77 3.27 -6.42 -22.21
N LYS A 78 3.94 -7.42 -21.62
CA LYS A 78 5.18 -8.02 -22.14
C LYS A 78 4.89 -9.27 -22.98
N MET A 79 5.91 -9.80 -23.66
CA MET A 79 5.82 -11.09 -24.36
C MET A 79 5.33 -12.25 -23.47
N PHE A 80 5.61 -12.22 -22.15
CA PHE A 80 5.21 -13.25 -21.19
C PHE A 80 4.04 -12.85 -20.28
N GLY A 81 3.23 -11.87 -20.68
CA GLY A 81 2.04 -11.43 -19.93
C GLY A 81 2.15 -10.05 -19.31
N ARG A 82 1.16 -9.69 -18.47
CA ARG A 82 1.11 -8.42 -17.75
C ARG A 82 1.61 -8.63 -16.31
N ARG A 83 2.39 -7.69 -15.78
CA ARG A 83 2.78 -7.70 -14.36
C ARG A 83 1.86 -6.77 -13.57
N HIS A 84 1.48 -7.23 -12.38
CA HIS A 84 0.84 -6.38 -11.39
C HIS A 84 1.91 -5.71 -10.52
N VAL A 85 1.61 -4.50 -10.09
CA VAL A 85 2.36 -3.78 -9.07
C VAL A 85 1.38 -3.42 -7.98
N TYR A 86 1.74 -3.69 -6.74
CA TYR A 86 1.00 -3.31 -5.57
C TYR A 86 1.72 -2.16 -4.89
N GLU A 87 0.94 -1.19 -4.43
CA GLU A 87 1.40 0.00 -3.76
C GLU A 87 0.71 0.09 -2.41
N ILE A 88 1.46 0.44 -1.36
CA ILE A 88 0.90 0.90 -0.09
C ILE A 88 1.38 2.31 0.18
N ALA A 89 0.45 3.24 0.34
CA ALA A 89 0.70 4.56 0.88
C ALA A 89 0.34 4.56 2.36
N VAL A 90 1.22 5.14 3.18
CA VAL A 90 0.97 5.43 4.59
C VAL A 90 1.08 6.93 4.79
N ARG A 91 0.07 7.55 5.40
CA ARG A 91 0.06 8.99 5.70
C ARG A 91 -0.20 9.24 7.16
N LYS A 92 0.57 10.13 7.78
CA LYS A 92 0.25 10.68 9.09
C LYS A 92 -0.56 11.95 8.92
N ARG A 93 -1.76 11.99 9.47
CA ARG A 93 -2.63 13.17 9.55
C ARG A 93 -2.66 13.69 10.98
N ASN A 94 -2.38 14.98 11.17
CA ASN A 94 -2.43 15.62 12.49
C ASN A 94 -3.89 15.90 12.91
N GLU A 95 -4.05 16.53 14.08
CA GLU A 95 -5.34 16.88 14.68
C GLU A 95 -6.21 17.80 13.80
N GLN A 96 -5.57 18.60 12.94
CA GLN A 96 -6.23 19.46 11.95
C GLN A 96 -6.54 18.72 10.64
N ASN A 97 -6.41 17.39 10.63
CA ASN A 97 -6.59 16.53 9.46
C ASN A 97 -5.63 16.88 8.29
N THR A 98 -4.49 17.51 8.60
CA THR A 98 -3.45 17.84 7.62
C THR A 98 -2.46 16.69 7.52
N VAL A 99 -2.11 16.29 6.29
CA VAL A 99 -1.04 15.31 6.06
C VAL A 99 0.30 15.94 6.42
N VAL A 100 0.95 15.42 7.47
CA VAL A 100 2.25 15.89 7.97
C VAL A 100 3.41 14.97 7.59
N TRP A 101 3.10 13.73 7.19
CA TRP A 101 4.07 12.79 6.66
C TRP A 101 3.38 11.83 5.69
N GLU A 102 4.09 11.41 4.65
CA GLU A 102 3.61 10.43 3.68
C GLU A 102 4.78 9.58 3.18
N GLY A 103 4.56 8.26 3.09
CA GLY A 103 5.52 7.31 2.56
C GLY A 103 4.84 6.20 1.77
N TYR A 104 5.55 5.67 0.78
CA TYR A 104 5.07 4.65 -0.14
C TYR A 104 5.95 3.41 -0.11
N ARG A 105 5.31 2.26 -0.36
CA ARG A 105 5.92 0.96 -0.58
C ARG A 105 5.39 0.35 -1.86
N PHE A 106 6.23 -0.41 -2.54
CA PHE A 106 5.89 -1.06 -3.79
C PHE A 106 6.36 -2.51 -3.78
N THR A 107 5.61 -3.39 -4.43
CA THR A 107 5.99 -4.79 -4.66
C THR A 107 5.29 -5.32 -5.91
N ASP A 108 5.74 -6.45 -6.44
CA ASP A 108 5.04 -7.22 -7.47
C ASP A 108 4.09 -8.29 -6.88
N LYS A 109 4.16 -8.55 -5.57
CA LYS A 109 3.32 -9.52 -4.85
C LYS A 109 2.72 -8.95 -3.57
N PHE A 110 1.40 -8.85 -3.49
CA PHE A 110 0.73 -8.22 -2.34
C PHE A 110 1.05 -8.90 -0.99
N GLU A 111 1.23 -10.22 -0.98
CA GLU A 111 1.61 -11.00 0.21
C GLU A 111 2.89 -10.47 0.87
N MET A 112 3.90 -10.09 0.07
CA MET A 112 5.15 -9.55 0.60
C MET A 112 4.94 -8.21 1.33
N LEU A 113 3.96 -7.40 0.90
CA LEU A 113 3.62 -6.19 1.65
C LEU A 113 3.04 -6.53 3.01
N ALA A 114 2.15 -7.52 3.09
CA ALA A 114 1.55 -7.92 4.37
C ALA A 114 2.60 -8.42 5.38
N ASP A 115 3.62 -9.14 4.91
CA ASP A 115 4.67 -9.74 5.77
C ASP A 115 5.59 -8.69 6.39
N TYR A 116 6.07 -7.72 5.63
CA TYR A 116 7.04 -6.73 6.12
C TYR A 116 6.38 -5.47 6.70
N PHE A 117 5.12 -5.18 6.35
CA PHE A 117 4.46 -3.93 6.75
C PHE A 117 4.38 -3.76 8.26
N CYS A 118 4.07 -4.84 9.01
CA CYS A 118 3.86 -4.75 10.45
C CYS A 118 5.10 -4.24 11.20
N ALA A 119 6.26 -4.86 10.95
CA ALA A 119 7.52 -4.48 11.56
C ALA A 119 7.90 -3.03 11.20
N ASP A 120 7.69 -2.66 9.93
CA ASP A 120 8.04 -1.34 9.44
C ASP A 120 7.09 -0.24 9.93
N PHE A 121 5.81 -0.58 10.12
CA PHE A 121 4.82 0.32 10.67
C PHE A 121 5.00 0.52 12.17
N ALA A 122 5.36 -0.51 12.94
CA ALA A 122 5.72 -0.37 14.35
C ALA A 122 6.93 0.57 14.53
N ASN A 123 7.91 0.51 13.62
CA ASN A 123 9.01 1.47 13.57
C ASN A 123 8.51 2.91 13.31
N LEU A 124 7.58 3.09 12.36
CA LEU A 124 6.98 4.41 12.09
C LEU A 124 6.24 4.98 13.31
N LEU A 125 5.44 4.17 14.00
CA LEU A 125 4.76 4.58 15.24
C LEU A 125 5.76 4.98 16.33
N SER A 126 6.94 4.38 16.34
CA SER A 126 8.05 4.73 17.24
C SER A 126 8.88 5.93 16.78
N GLY A 127 8.46 6.61 15.71
CA GLY A 127 9.16 7.76 15.13
C GLY A 127 10.36 7.42 14.24
N VAL A 128 10.59 6.14 13.93
CA VAL A 128 11.69 5.67 13.08
C VAL A 128 11.20 5.54 11.64
N THR A 129 11.73 6.37 10.74
CA THR A 129 11.48 6.24 9.30
C THR A 129 12.56 5.41 8.63
N LEU A 130 12.17 4.27 8.07
CA LEU A 130 13.06 3.38 7.32
C LEU A 130 13.27 3.89 5.88
N LYS A 131 14.46 3.68 5.32
CA LYS A 131 14.83 4.08 3.93
C LYS A 131 13.94 3.46 2.85
N THR A 132 13.27 2.37 3.19
CA THR A 132 12.35 1.63 2.34
C THR A 132 10.99 2.33 2.18
N TRP A 133 10.69 3.36 2.98
CA TRP A 133 9.58 4.28 2.73
C TRP A 133 10.01 5.34 1.73
N LEU A 134 9.40 5.29 0.54
CA LEU A 134 9.75 6.16 -0.56
C LEU A 134 8.77 7.34 -0.66
N PRO A 135 9.21 8.52 -1.13
CA PRO A 135 8.31 9.66 -1.33
C PRO A 135 7.41 9.46 -2.55
N ALA A 136 6.25 10.15 -2.57
CA ALA A 136 5.25 10.07 -3.65
C ALA A 136 5.85 10.29 -5.05
N THR A 137 6.85 11.15 -5.16
CA THR A 137 7.51 11.52 -6.42
C THR A 137 8.21 10.34 -7.11
N THR A 138 8.55 9.28 -6.35
CA THR A 138 9.19 8.08 -6.89
C THR A 138 8.20 7.04 -7.44
N ALA A 139 6.90 7.22 -7.21
CA ALA A 139 5.90 6.18 -7.47
C ALA A 139 5.90 5.69 -8.92
N GLN A 140 6.03 6.60 -9.89
CA GLN A 140 6.08 6.21 -11.30
C GLN A 140 7.35 5.42 -11.64
N GLU A 141 8.51 5.84 -11.13
CA GLU A 141 9.77 5.14 -11.33
C GLU A 141 9.75 3.74 -10.72
N GLN A 142 9.25 3.61 -9.49
CA GLN A 142 9.16 2.31 -8.79
C GLN A 142 8.23 1.33 -9.50
N ARG A 143 7.08 1.80 -9.98
CA ARG A 143 6.18 0.98 -10.81
C ARG A 143 6.88 0.51 -12.09
N ILE A 144 7.70 1.36 -12.72
CA ILE A 144 8.53 1.00 -13.88
C ILE A 144 9.56 -0.07 -13.53
N GLN A 145 10.37 0.14 -12.48
CA GLN A 145 11.42 -0.79 -12.04
C GLN A 145 10.86 -2.19 -11.77
N LEU A 146 9.78 -2.30 -10.98
CA LEU A 146 9.11 -3.57 -10.68
C LEU A 146 8.51 -4.25 -11.92
N CYS A 147 7.95 -3.46 -12.83
CA CYS A 147 7.50 -3.98 -14.12
C CYS A 147 8.68 -4.54 -14.91
N THR A 148 9.80 -3.82 -15.02
CA THR A 148 10.94 -4.24 -15.84
C THR A 148 11.70 -5.40 -15.24
N GLY A 149 11.72 -5.54 -13.91
CA GLY A 149 12.61 -6.46 -13.20
C GLY A 149 14.08 -6.01 -13.28
N LEU A 150 14.28 -4.70 -13.34
CA LEU A 150 15.60 -4.04 -13.33
C LEU A 150 15.90 -3.54 -11.93
#